data_AF-A0A8S1QV65-F1
#
_entry.id   AF-A0A8S1QV65-F1
#
_cell.length_a   1.000
_cell.length_b   1.000
_cell.length_c   1.000
_cell.angle_alpha   90.00
_cell.angle_beta   90.00
_cell.angle_gamma   90.00
#
_symmetry.space_group_name_H-M   'P 1'
#
loop_
_entity.id
_entity.type
_entity.pdbx_description
1 polymer ?
#
loop_
_entity_poly.entity_id
_entity_poly.type
_entity_poly.pdbx_seq_one_letter_code
_entity_poly.pdbx_strand_id
1 'polypeptide(L)'
;MDYEYSSDIECSQVLIKNKCTTDGKQCVNRNQCQDVIDKAGCTYSINFQDCIWLQNENRCVDKNCNSALTSFISHQQCQNYLQQCTNRIGGGCVNITTCNSISFEDACFYDQFNQDCLWDNMNKKCINLECSTFCGDGIVGDLEQCDDGNLLPYDGCYKCKFQCYYGCNNCIELRCQECDQGFQLNFDGSCTEICGDGFIVGLEECDDMNNIQNDGCYLCKFQCHQQCLDCIFGFCNQCAFGWEQYNNQCQSICGNGLLVEQFEQCDDGNNQDDDGCNSKCQIEKNWICFQSQINQITECKKDLKPKIILQNISQKKDSTQIIQLQFNQQLQLKNNTRFEDFIKINVTGNVEFHLIIEPIFAAQLYLTNIKKLILLMSPFNLLNLFLLMNKTKNSFNQLILQVQVLPLLYLYNSNQDQIILLLLIKL
;
A
#
# COMPACT_ATOMS: atom_id res chain seq x y z
N MET A 1 78.70 62.35 -45.24
CA MET A 1 78.16 62.22 -43.87
C MET A 1 76.91 61.40 -44.03
N ASP A 2 77.10 60.10 -43.83
CA ASP A 2 76.09 59.08 -44.04
C ASP A 2 75.11 59.20 -42.89
N TYR A 3 73.92 59.73 -43.16
CA TYR A 3 72.84 59.69 -42.18
C TYR A 3 72.32 58.25 -42.16
N GLU A 4 72.70 57.48 -41.14
CA GLU A 4 72.01 56.24 -40.80
C GLU A 4 70.61 56.60 -40.29
N TYR A 5 69.60 56.42 -41.14
CA TYR A 5 68.21 56.56 -40.73
C TYR A 5 67.74 55.23 -40.18
N SER A 6 68.08 54.97 -38.92
CA SER A 6 67.94 53.67 -38.27
C SER A 6 66.53 53.37 -37.76
N SER A 7 65.61 54.34 -37.82
CA SER A 7 64.24 54.17 -37.32
C SER A 7 63.15 54.66 -38.29
N ASP A 8 61.97 54.05 -38.21
CA ASP A 8 60.79 54.43 -39.00
C ASP A 8 60.37 55.89 -38.78
N ILE A 9 60.56 56.39 -37.55
CA ILE A 9 60.22 57.75 -37.15
C ILE A 9 61.11 58.75 -37.86
N GLU A 10 62.43 58.51 -37.91
CA GLU A 10 63.39 59.37 -38.59
C GLU A 10 63.09 59.43 -40.10
N CYS A 11 62.79 58.29 -40.72
CA CYS A 11 62.39 58.25 -42.13
C CYS A 11 61.07 58.96 -42.41
N SER A 12 60.12 58.90 -41.46
CA SER A 12 58.82 59.57 -41.56
C SER A 12 58.89 61.10 -41.37
N GLN A 13 59.99 61.62 -40.81
CA GLN A 13 60.22 63.06 -40.60
C GLN A 13 60.95 63.73 -41.78
N VAL A 14 61.74 62.97 -42.54
CA VAL A 14 62.60 63.49 -43.61
C VAL A 14 61.95 63.40 -45.00
N LEU A 15 61.08 62.39 -45.23
CA LEU A 15 60.40 62.15 -46.51
C LEU A 15 58.88 62.32 -46.38
N ILE A 16 58.14 62.23 -47.50
CA ILE A 16 56.68 62.37 -47.52
C ILE A 16 56.07 61.46 -46.44
N LYS A 17 55.41 62.09 -45.46
CA LYS A 17 54.79 61.42 -44.32
C LYS A 17 53.98 60.20 -44.77
N ASN A 18 54.21 59.07 -44.10
CA ASN A 18 53.55 57.77 -44.33
C ASN A 18 53.91 57.02 -45.64
N LYS A 19 54.86 57.49 -46.45
CA LYS A 19 55.27 56.80 -47.70
C LYS A 19 56.62 56.09 -47.64
N CYS A 20 57.38 56.29 -46.56
CA CYS A 20 58.72 55.73 -46.41
C CYS A 20 58.86 55.02 -45.05
N THR A 21 59.80 54.07 -45.00
CA THR A 21 60.21 53.33 -43.80
C THR A 21 61.72 53.09 -43.84
N THR A 22 62.32 52.54 -42.79
CA THR A 22 63.76 52.22 -42.74
C THR A 22 64.04 50.76 -43.11
N ASP A 23 65.16 50.51 -43.79
CA ASP A 23 65.72 49.16 -43.99
C ASP A 23 66.82 48.80 -42.97
N GLY A 24 66.95 49.60 -41.90
CA GLY A 24 67.99 49.50 -40.87
C GLY A 24 69.26 50.30 -41.19
N LYS A 25 69.40 50.84 -42.41
CA LYS A 25 70.54 51.70 -42.80
C LYS A 25 70.09 53.00 -43.47
N GLN A 26 69.05 52.95 -44.28
CA GLN A 26 68.54 54.08 -45.06
C GLN A 26 67.01 54.04 -45.16
N CYS A 27 66.43 55.15 -45.62
CA CYS A 27 65.00 55.23 -45.87
C CYS A 27 64.65 54.64 -47.24
N VAL A 28 63.68 53.72 -47.26
CA VAL A 28 63.13 53.07 -48.44
C VAL A 28 61.63 53.35 -48.57
N ASN A 29 61.06 53.11 -49.74
CA ASN A 29 59.61 53.25 -49.95
C ASN A 29 58.85 52.21 -49.13
N ARG A 30 57.77 52.63 -48.48
CA ARG A 30 56.87 51.76 -47.73
C ARG A 30 55.95 51.02 -48.70
N ASN A 31 55.96 49.69 -48.64
CA ASN A 31 55.12 48.80 -49.44
C ASN A 31 54.29 47.88 -48.52
N GLN A 32 54.27 46.57 -48.75
CA GLN A 32 53.59 45.60 -47.88
C GLN A 32 54.48 45.25 -46.68
N CYS A 33 53.90 44.72 -45.60
CA CYS A 33 54.67 44.34 -44.41
C CYS A 33 55.78 43.32 -44.74
N GLN A 34 55.52 42.40 -45.67
CA GLN A 34 56.44 41.34 -46.08
C GLN A 34 57.68 41.86 -46.81
N ASP A 35 57.65 43.09 -47.32
CA ASP A 35 58.78 43.72 -48.03
C ASP A 35 59.82 44.32 -47.06
N VAL A 36 59.50 44.42 -45.77
CA VAL A 36 60.35 45.01 -44.74
C VAL A 36 61.38 44.00 -44.23
N ILE A 37 62.66 44.35 -44.37
CA ILE A 37 63.80 43.49 -44.03
C ILE A 37 64.42 43.76 -42.65
N ASP A 38 64.01 44.84 -41.98
CA ASP A 38 64.54 45.23 -40.67
C ASP A 38 63.42 45.51 -39.66
N LYS A 39 63.65 45.12 -38.40
CA LYS A 39 62.70 45.28 -37.30
C LYS A 39 62.28 46.74 -37.10
N ALA A 40 63.19 47.68 -37.28
CA ALA A 40 62.93 49.10 -37.05
C ALA A 40 61.96 49.70 -38.07
N GLY A 41 61.81 49.09 -39.25
CA GLY A 41 60.85 49.50 -40.28
C GLY A 41 59.50 48.77 -40.23
N CYS A 42 59.35 47.75 -39.37
CA CYS A 42 58.16 46.91 -39.33
C CYS A 42 57.05 47.56 -38.48
N THR A 43 56.41 48.59 -39.05
CA THR A 43 55.38 49.38 -38.37
C THR A 43 53.99 49.18 -38.99
N TYR A 44 53.78 49.62 -40.23
CA TYR A 44 52.53 49.46 -40.97
C TYR A 44 52.78 49.47 -42.49
N SER A 45 51.86 48.92 -43.28
CA SER A 45 51.95 48.88 -44.75
C SER A 45 51.52 50.21 -45.39
N ILE A 46 51.72 50.35 -46.70
CA ILE A 46 51.22 51.51 -47.48
C ILE A 46 49.69 51.68 -47.40
N ASN A 47 48.96 50.62 -47.08
CA ASN A 47 47.51 50.63 -46.90
C ASN A 47 47.08 50.85 -45.43
N PHE A 48 48.02 51.24 -44.55
CA PHE A 48 47.81 51.39 -43.11
C PHE A 48 47.44 50.08 -42.38
N GLN A 49 47.80 48.92 -42.94
CA GLN A 49 47.71 47.65 -42.21
C GLN A 49 48.86 47.58 -41.20
N ASP A 50 48.55 47.42 -39.91
CA ASP A 50 49.57 47.23 -38.88
C ASP A 50 50.44 46.01 -39.21
N CYS A 51 51.75 46.13 -38.98
CA CYS A 51 52.71 45.04 -39.15
C CYS A 51 53.22 44.53 -37.80
N ILE A 52 53.70 43.29 -37.76
CA ILE A 52 54.41 42.72 -36.61
C ILE A 52 55.68 42.01 -37.05
N TRP A 53 56.75 42.22 -36.28
CA TRP A 53 58.03 41.54 -36.48
C TRP A 53 58.08 40.21 -35.74
N LEU A 54 58.14 39.11 -36.48
CA LEU A 54 58.29 37.77 -35.91
C LEU A 54 59.78 37.48 -35.66
N GLN A 55 60.23 37.62 -34.41
CA GLN A 55 61.64 37.42 -34.04
C GLN A 55 62.18 36.05 -34.46
N ASN A 56 61.37 35.00 -34.35
CA ASN A 56 61.79 33.62 -34.68
C ASN A 56 61.98 33.39 -36.18
N GLU A 57 61.27 34.15 -37.02
CA GLU A 57 61.31 34.00 -38.48
C GLU A 57 62.12 35.12 -39.15
N ASN A 58 62.61 36.08 -38.36
CA ASN A 58 63.35 37.26 -38.78
C ASN A 58 62.70 37.99 -39.97
N ARG A 59 61.37 38.14 -39.93
CA ARG A 59 60.58 38.80 -40.97
C ARG A 59 59.42 39.59 -40.40
N CYS A 60 58.98 40.58 -41.17
CA CYS A 60 57.80 41.38 -40.90
C CYS A 60 56.56 40.78 -41.61
N VAL A 61 55.43 40.70 -40.91
CA VAL A 61 54.16 40.19 -41.46
C VAL A 61 52.99 41.09 -41.09
N ASP A 62 51.86 40.95 -41.77
CA ASP A 62 50.63 41.65 -41.41
C ASP A 62 50.15 41.23 -40.02
N LYS A 63 49.81 42.21 -39.18
CA LYS A 63 49.23 41.99 -37.86
C LYS A 63 47.78 41.54 -38.00
N ASN A 64 47.55 40.24 -37.85
CA ASN A 64 46.24 39.58 -37.81
C ASN A 64 46.21 38.49 -36.73
N CYS A 65 45.07 37.87 -36.41
CA CYS A 65 45.01 36.87 -35.34
C CYS A 65 46.02 35.72 -35.53
N ASN A 66 46.28 35.28 -36.76
CA ASN A 66 47.20 34.17 -37.05
C ASN A 66 48.68 34.53 -36.85
N SER A 67 49.03 35.83 -36.89
CA SER A 67 50.38 36.34 -36.62
C SER A 67 50.70 36.48 -35.12
N ALA A 68 49.74 36.18 -34.24
CA ALA A 68 49.93 36.26 -32.79
C ALA A 68 50.95 35.20 -32.29
N LEU A 69 51.63 35.52 -31.19
CA LEU A 69 52.59 34.62 -30.56
C LEU A 69 51.91 33.32 -30.11
N THR A 70 52.55 32.17 -30.34
CA THR A 70 52.05 30.87 -29.88
C THR A 70 52.00 30.73 -28.36
N SER A 71 52.68 31.63 -27.62
CA SER A 71 52.57 31.74 -26.16
C SER A 71 51.24 32.30 -25.68
N PHE A 72 50.41 32.87 -26.56
CA PHE A 72 49.06 33.32 -26.21
C PHE A 72 48.15 32.10 -26.13
N ILE A 73 47.73 31.78 -24.92
CA ILE A 73 46.95 30.58 -24.59
C ILE A 73 45.55 30.91 -24.08
N SER A 74 45.25 32.17 -23.77
CA SER A 74 43.93 32.61 -23.28
C SER A 74 43.25 33.61 -24.20
N HIS A 75 41.92 33.64 -24.17
CA HIS A 75 41.10 34.62 -24.88
C HIS A 75 41.53 36.05 -24.57
N GLN A 76 41.78 36.39 -23.30
CA GLN A 76 42.19 37.74 -22.90
C GLN A 76 43.51 38.17 -23.57
N GLN A 77 44.48 37.27 -23.71
CA GLN A 77 45.75 37.57 -24.37
C GLN A 77 45.53 37.88 -25.87
N CYS A 78 44.66 37.12 -26.52
CA CYS A 78 44.30 37.32 -27.92
C CYS A 78 43.50 38.61 -28.15
N GLN A 79 42.55 38.94 -27.26
CA GLN A 79 41.79 40.18 -27.33
C GLN A 79 42.66 41.42 -27.11
N ASN A 80 43.61 41.36 -26.19
CA ASN A 80 44.57 42.44 -25.98
C ASN A 80 45.50 42.64 -27.19
N TYR A 81 45.77 41.57 -27.96
CA TYR A 81 46.61 41.62 -29.15
C TYR A 81 45.91 42.27 -30.34
N LEU A 82 44.69 41.79 -30.65
CA LEU A 82 43.82 42.34 -31.68
C LEU A 82 42.36 41.98 -31.32
N GLN A 83 41.48 42.98 -31.35
CA GLN A 83 40.06 42.77 -31.11
C GLN A 83 39.49 41.79 -32.15
N GLN A 84 38.47 41.01 -31.78
CA GLN A 84 37.89 39.94 -32.61
C GLN A 84 38.78 38.69 -32.77
N CYS A 85 39.85 38.55 -31.97
CA CYS A 85 40.66 37.34 -31.91
C CYS A 85 40.41 36.54 -30.62
N THR A 86 40.45 35.23 -30.73
CA THR A 86 40.43 34.31 -29.59
C THR A 86 41.59 33.32 -29.65
N ASN A 87 41.88 32.60 -28.55
CA ASN A 87 42.97 31.62 -28.49
C ASN A 87 42.66 30.41 -29.38
N ARG A 88 43.68 29.62 -29.73
CA ARG A 88 43.51 28.36 -30.47
C ARG A 88 44.20 27.20 -29.76
N ILE A 89 43.76 25.97 -30.06
CA ILE A 89 44.39 24.75 -29.54
C ILE A 89 45.87 24.71 -29.98
N GLY A 90 46.78 24.48 -29.03
CA GLY A 90 48.22 24.48 -29.27
C GLY A 90 48.87 25.87 -29.22
N GLY A 91 48.11 26.92 -28.87
CA GLY A 91 48.63 28.27 -28.65
C GLY A 91 48.64 29.15 -29.91
N GLY A 92 48.54 30.46 -29.71
CA GLY A 92 48.30 31.47 -30.75
C GLY A 92 46.83 31.88 -30.81
N CYS A 93 46.51 32.79 -31.73
CA CYS A 93 45.16 33.31 -31.88
C CYS A 93 44.55 32.98 -33.24
N VAL A 94 43.22 33.01 -33.30
CA VAL A 94 42.38 32.86 -34.50
C VAL A 94 41.24 33.87 -34.45
N ASN A 95 40.61 34.15 -35.60
CA ASN A 95 39.44 35.02 -35.63
C ASN A 95 38.27 34.36 -34.87
N ILE A 96 37.48 35.17 -34.16
CA ILE A 96 36.19 34.73 -33.64
C ILE A 96 35.25 34.46 -34.83
N THR A 97 34.55 33.33 -34.78
CA THR A 97 33.59 32.88 -35.80
C THR A 97 32.19 32.82 -35.20
N THR A 98 31.37 31.81 -35.50
CA THR A 98 30.05 31.60 -34.87
C THR A 98 30.19 30.76 -33.61
N CYS A 99 29.31 30.91 -32.60
CA CYS A 99 29.37 30.09 -31.36
C CYS A 99 29.49 28.59 -31.69
N ASN A 100 28.65 28.09 -32.61
CA ASN A 100 28.63 26.68 -33.01
C ASN A 100 29.93 26.15 -33.65
N SER A 101 30.81 27.03 -34.10
CA SER A 101 32.12 26.67 -34.68
C SER A 101 33.26 26.72 -33.66
N ILE A 102 33.01 27.26 -32.46
CA ILE A 102 33.97 27.30 -31.36
C ILE A 102 33.95 25.95 -30.65
N SER A 103 35.11 25.30 -30.57
CA SER A 103 35.24 23.93 -30.06
C SER A 103 35.91 23.84 -28.69
N PHE A 104 36.03 24.95 -27.96
CA PHE A 104 36.71 24.99 -26.66
C PHE A 104 36.13 26.09 -25.75
N GLU A 105 36.12 25.77 -24.46
CA GLU A 105 35.46 26.54 -23.40
C GLU A 105 36.00 27.96 -23.28
N ASP A 106 37.33 28.11 -23.27
CA ASP A 106 38.01 29.40 -23.10
C ASP A 106 37.76 30.41 -24.24
N ALA A 107 37.13 30.03 -25.35
CA ALA A 107 36.72 30.98 -26.40
C ALA A 107 35.20 31.21 -26.46
N CYS A 108 34.41 30.45 -25.71
CA CYS A 108 32.96 30.45 -25.83
C CYS A 108 32.32 31.59 -25.02
N PHE A 109 32.44 32.81 -25.53
CA PHE A 109 31.87 34.00 -24.90
C PHE A 109 30.87 34.71 -25.79
N TYR A 110 31.29 35.08 -27.00
CA TYR A 110 30.45 35.75 -27.98
C TYR A 110 30.94 35.45 -29.40
N ASP A 111 30.06 35.62 -30.37
CA ASP A 111 30.37 35.39 -31.78
C ASP A 111 30.84 36.66 -32.51
N GLN A 112 31.14 36.54 -33.81
CA GLN A 112 31.53 37.66 -34.67
C GLN A 112 30.48 38.79 -34.78
N PHE A 113 29.23 38.52 -34.42
CA PHE A 113 28.11 39.48 -34.39
C PHE A 113 27.84 40.02 -32.99
N ASN A 114 28.67 39.66 -31.99
CA ASN A 114 28.50 40.03 -30.59
C ASN A 114 27.23 39.42 -29.95
N GLN A 115 26.81 38.24 -30.40
CA GLN A 115 25.80 37.40 -29.73
C GLN A 115 26.48 36.56 -28.64
N ASP A 116 25.90 36.53 -27.44
CA ASP A 116 26.42 35.74 -26.32
C ASP A 116 26.37 34.23 -26.65
N CYS A 117 27.42 33.51 -26.24
CA CYS A 117 27.53 32.07 -26.38
C CYS A 117 27.51 31.38 -25.01
N LEU A 118 27.05 30.13 -24.98
CA LEU A 118 27.07 29.26 -23.80
C LEU A 118 27.91 28.01 -24.09
N TRP A 119 28.78 27.64 -23.16
CA TRP A 119 29.51 26.38 -23.22
C TRP A 119 28.66 25.22 -22.69
N ASP A 120 28.31 24.28 -23.58
CA ASP A 120 27.64 23.04 -23.21
C ASP A 120 28.65 22.03 -22.67
N ASN A 121 28.65 21.86 -21.35
CA ASN A 121 29.53 20.96 -20.63
C ASN A 121 29.33 19.47 -20.97
N MET A 122 28.12 19.07 -21.38
CA MET A 122 27.77 17.69 -21.73
C MET A 122 28.28 17.35 -23.14
N ASN A 123 28.02 18.22 -24.11
CA ASN A 123 28.36 17.98 -25.51
C ASN A 123 29.75 18.51 -25.91
N LYS A 124 30.45 19.21 -25.01
CA LYS A 124 31.76 19.84 -25.25
C LYS A 124 31.76 20.74 -26.48
N LYS A 125 30.70 21.55 -26.61
CA LYS A 125 30.48 22.46 -27.72
C LYS A 125 30.01 23.81 -27.22
N CYS A 126 30.40 24.86 -27.93
CA CYS A 126 29.87 26.19 -27.74
C CYS A 126 28.58 26.34 -28.56
N ILE A 127 27.52 26.87 -27.96
CA ILE A 127 26.22 27.09 -28.60
C ILE A 127 25.79 28.54 -28.43
N ASN A 128 24.87 29.02 -29.28
CA ASN A 128 24.27 30.34 -29.09
C ASN A 128 23.49 30.35 -27.76
N LEU A 129 23.61 31.44 -27.01
CA LEU A 129 22.74 31.69 -25.86
C LEU A 129 21.38 32.17 -26.37
N GLU A 130 20.47 31.24 -26.61
CA GLU A 130 19.09 31.49 -27.02
C GLU A 130 18.14 30.93 -25.95
N CYS A 131 17.11 31.71 -25.58
CA CYS A 131 16.03 31.21 -24.75
C CYS A 131 15.14 30.28 -25.60
N SER A 132 15.38 28.97 -25.53
CA SER A 132 14.47 27.98 -26.09
C SER A 132 13.42 27.60 -25.06
N THR A 133 12.14 27.64 -25.44
CA THR A 133 11.03 27.10 -24.63
C THR A 133 11.24 25.60 -24.44
N PHE A 134 11.22 25.12 -23.20
CA PHE A 134 11.48 23.73 -22.87
C PHE A 134 10.26 23.12 -22.20
N CYS A 135 9.76 22.04 -22.80
CA CYS A 135 8.62 21.35 -22.26
C CYS A 135 8.95 20.54 -20.99
N GLY A 136 8.23 20.81 -19.92
CA GLY A 136 8.35 20.23 -18.60
C GLY A 136 9.19 21.07 -17.62
N ASP A 137 9.41 22.36 -17.88
CA ASP A 137 10.10 23.25 -16.93
C ASP A 137 9.14 24.03 -16.00
N GLY A 138 7.83 23.85 -16.18
CA GLY A 138 6.76 24.49 -15.43
C GLY A 138 6.45 25.92 -15.90
N ILE A 139 6.99 26.36 -17.04
CA ILE A 139 6.84 27.71 -17.56
C ILE A 139 6.30 27.64 -18.99
N VAL A 140 5.04 28.05 -19.17
CA VAL A 140 4.43 28.11 -20.50
C VAL A 140 5.11 29.18 -21.37
N GLY A 141 5.91 28.71 -22.33
CA GLY A 141 6.58 29.55 -23.34
C GLY A 141 5.69 29.89 -24.55
N ASP A 142 6.19 30.76 -25.44
CA ASP A 142 5.44 31.27 -26.61
C ASP A 142 5.01 30.17 -27.62
N LEU A 143 5.66 29.00 -27.59
CA LEU A 143 5.37 27.86 -28.48
C LEU A 143 4.61 26.72 -27.78
N GLU A 144 4.26 26.88 -26.51
CA GLU A 144 3.66 25.85 -25.66
C GLU A 144 2.19 26.17 -25.40
N GLN A 145 1.33 25.15 -25.45
CA GLN A 145 -0.08 25.32 -25.06
C GLN A 145 -0.29 25.16 -23.55
N CYS A 146 0.61 24.40 -22.93
CA CYS A 146 0.63 24.08 -21.50
C CYS A 146 2.05 23.65 -21.11
N ASP A 147 2.35 23.70 -19.82
CA ASP A 147 3.51 23.09 -19.19
C ASP A 147 3.18 22.83 -17.71
N ASP A 148 3.27 21.58 -17.27
CA ASP A 148 2.98 21.15 -15.89
C ASP A 148 4.23 20.69 -15.13
N GLY A 149 5.42 21.06 -15.62
CA GLY A 149 6.69 20.76 -14.97
C GLY A 149 7.16 19.33 -15.13
N ASN A 150 6.53 18.55 -16.03
CA ASN A 150 6.95 17.19 -16.32
C ASN A 150 6.67 16.78 -17.79
N LEU A 151 6.91 15.51 -18.14
CA LEU A 151 6.71 14.95 -19.49
C LEU A 151 5.88 13.65 -19.46
N LEU A 152 5.08 13.46 -18.42
CA LEU A 152 4.19 12.33 -18.27
C LEU A 152 3.02 12.48 -19.25
N PRO A 153 2.59 11.39 -19.89
CA PRO A 153 1.38 11.42 -20.70
C PRO A 153 0.12 11.30 -19.83
N TYR A 154 -0.98 11.87 -20.31
CA TYR A 154 -2.34 11.76 -19.76
C TYR A 154 -2.61 12.41 -18.40
N ASP A 155 -1.75 13.33 -17.96
CA ASP A 155 -1.90 14.14 -16.75
C ASP A 155 -2.45 15.56 -17.01
N GLY A 156 -2.68 15.90 -18.29
CA GLY A 156 -3.21 17.20 -18.71
C GLY A 156 -2.31 17.90 -19.72
N CYS A 157 -0.99 17.67 -19.66
CA CYS A 157 -0.04 18.31 -20.57
C CYS A 157 1.06 17.36 -21.03
N TYR A 158 1.04 17.01 -22.32
CA TYR A 158 2.07 16.15 -22.88
C TYR A 158 2.63 16.71 -24.17
N LYS A 159 3.96 16.78 -24.24
CA LYS A 159 4.67 17.44 -25.35
C LYS A 159 4.16 18.87 -25.58
N CYS A 160 3.84 19.56 -24.49
CA CYS A 160 3.41 20.96 -24.46
C CYS A 160 2.15 21.23 -25.27
N LYS A 161 1.32 20.20 -25.34
CA LYS A 161 -0.03 20.24 -25.87
C LYS A 161 -0.94 19.67 -24.80
N PHE A 162 -2.10 20.29 -24.68
CA PHE A 162 -3.16 19.76 -23.83
C PHE A 162 -3.46 18.31 -24.24
N GLN A 163 -3.36 17.41 -23.28
CA GLN A 163 -3.69 16.01 -23.45
C GLN A 163 -4.75 15.63 -22.43
N CYS A 164 -5.76 14.89 -22.87
CA CYS A 164 -6.84 14.46 -21.99
C CYS A 164 -6.42 13.22 -21.19
N TYR A 165 -7.17 12.96 -20.12
CA TYR A 165 -6.96 11.79 -19.27
C TYR A 165 -6.96 10.48 -20.05
N TYR A 166 -6.23 9.50 -19.52
CA TYR A 166 -6.19 8.15 -20.06
C TYR A 166 -7.60 7.53 -20.04
N GLY A 167 -7.94 6.75 -21.07
CA GLY A 167 -9.27 6.15 -21.19
C GLY A 167 -10.38 7.15 -21.54
N CYS A 168 -10.06 8.28 -22.17
CA CYS A 168 -11.05 9.25 -22.65
C CYS A 168 -11.26 9.17 -24.18
N ASN A 169 -12.51 8.95 -24.60
CA ASN A 169 -12.90 8.89 -26.02
C ASN A 169 -13.14 10.26 -26.64
N ASN A 170 -13.82 11.13 -25.90
CA ASN A 170 -14.20 12.46 -26.37
C ASN A 170 -13.88 13.49 -25.31
N CYS A 171 -13.05 14.46 -25.68
CA CYS A 171 -12.51 15.44 -24.75
C CYS A 171 -12.75 16.86 -25.27
N ILE A 172 -13.32 17.69 -24.40
CA ILE A 172 -13.62 19.09 -24.68
C ILE A 172 -13.05 19.90 -23.52
N GLU A 173 -12.17 20.87 -23.82
CA GLU A 173 -11.57 21.76 -22.81
C GLU A 173 -10.94 21.00 -21.62
N LEU A 174 -10.14 19.95 -21.89
CA LEU A 174 -9.50 19.06 -20.89
C LEU A 174 -10.46 18.25 -20.01
N ARG A 175 -11.76 18.27 -20.29
CA ARG A 175 -12.75 17.47 -19.56
C ARG A 175 -13.27 16.37 -20.46
N CYS A 176 -13.14 15.14 -19.99
CA CYS A 176 -13.69 14.00 -20.69
C CYS A 176 -15.22 14.06 -20.67
N GLN A 177 -15.84 13.80 -21.82
CA GLN A 177 -17.28 13.71 -21.98
C GLN A 177 -17.75 12.27 -22.01
N GLU A 178 -16.89 11.36 -22.47
CA GLU A 178 -17.16 9.94 -22.62
C GLU A 178 -15.86 9.16 -22.44
N CYS A 179 -15.87 8.21 -21.53
CA CYS A 179 -14.73 7.34 -21.27
C CYS A 179 -14.75 6.08 -22.16
N ASP A 180 -13.60 5.44 -22.30
CA ASP A 180 -13.43 4.12 -22.90
C ASP A 180 -14.09 3.01 -22.07
N GLN A 181 -14.25 1.84 -22.69
CA GLN A 181 -14.65 0.63 -21.96
C GLN A 181 -13.63 0.32 -20.86
N GLY A 182 -14.10 -0.06 -19.67
CA GLY A 182 -13.24 -0.23 -18.49
C GLY A 182 -13.14 1.02 -17.60
N PHE A 183 -13.75 2.14 -17.98
CA PHE A 183 -13.63 3.41 -17.26
C PHE A 183 -14.97 4.03 -16.89
N GLN A 184 -15.02 4.65 -15.70
CA GLN A 184 -16.13 5.46 -15.22
C GLN A 184 -15.78 6.95 -15.30
N LEU A 185 -16.75 7.75 -15.76
CA LEU A 185 -16.62 9.20 -15.84
C LEU A 185 -16.92 9.86 -14.49
N ASN A 186 -15.95 10.59 -13.96
CA ASN A 186 -16.08 11.37 -12.73
C ASN A 186 -16.64 12.78 -12.99
N PHE A 187 -17.17 13.42 -11.95
CA PHE A 187 -17.75 14.77 -12.04
C PHE A 187 -16.77 15.86 -12.45
N ASP A 188 -15.47 15.66 -12.20
CA ASP A 188 -14.41 16.57 -12.63
C ASP A 188 -14.10 16.43 -14.13
N GLY A 189 -14.57 15.36 -14.78
CA GLY A 189 -14.26 15.03 -16.17
C GLY A 189 -13.04 14.12 -16.31
N SER A 190 -12.56 13.50 -15.23
CA SER A 190 -11.58 12.41 -15.28
C SER A 190 -12.23 11.06 -15.52
N CYS A 191 -11.48 10.12 -16.11
CA CYS A 191 -11.88 8.73 -16.25
C CYS A 191 -11.08 7.90 -15.26
N THR A 192 -11.75 7.19 -14.35
CA THR A 192 -11.10 6.23 -13.45
C THR A 192 -11.46 4.82 -13.85
N GLU A 193 -10.58 3.89 -13.57
CA GLU A 193 -10.78 2.47 -13.86
C GLU A 193 -11.95 1.89 -13.04
N ILE A 194 -12.63 0.88 -13.58
CA ILE A 194 -13.75 0.19 -12.93
C ILE A 194 -13.31 -1.20 -12.55
N CYS A 195 -13.03 -1.38 -11.27
CA CYS A 195 -12.66 -2.69 -10.79
C CYS A 195 -13.80 -3.70 -10.73
N GLY A 196 -13.58 -4.88 -11.29
CA GLY A 196 -14.50 -6.00 -11.30
C GLY A 196 -15.45 -6.00 -12.49
N ASP A 197 -15.10 -5.36 -13.60
CA ASP A 197 -15.92 -5.25 -14.80
C ASP A 197 -15.48 -6.20 -15.94
N GLY A 198 -14.39 -6.94 -15.73
CA GLY A 198 -13.81 -7.89 -16.66
C GLY A 198 -12.77 -7.30 -17.61
N PHE A 199 -12.45 -6.02 -17.49
CA PHE A 199 -11.40 -5.35 -18.28
C PHE A 199 -10.18 -5.09 -17.40
N ILE A 200 -8.99 -5.15 -18.00
CA ILE A 200 -7.73 -4.73 -17.33
C ILE A 200 -7.20 -3.54 -18.12
N VAL A 201 -7.43 -2.34 -17.61
CA VAL A 201 -7.10 -1.06 -18.24
C VAL A 201 -6.37 -0.14 -17.27
N GLY A 202 -5.67 0.86 -17.80
CA GLY A 202 -5.05 1.92 -16.98
C GLY A 202 -4.05 1.37 -15.96
N LEU A 203 -4.31 1.67 -14.69
CA LEU A 203 -3.49 1.27 -13.53
C LEU A 203 -3.91 -0.05 -12.87
N GLU A 204 -4.88 -0.76 -13.45
CA GLU A 204 -5.33 -2.06 -12.96
C GLU A 204 -4.23 -3.11 -13.14
N GLU A 205 -3.95 -3.85 -12.08
CA GLU A 205 -3.05 -5.00 -12.14
C GLU A 205 -3.80 -6.30 -12.42
N CYS A 206 -5.09 -6.34 -12.08
CA CYS A 206 -5.96 -7.50 -12.22
C CYS A 206 -7.43 -7.05 -12.33
N ASP A 207 -8.26 -7.94 -12.85
CA ASP A 207 -9.71 -7.87 -12.78
C ASP A 207 -10.28 -9.30 -12.83
N ASP A 208 -11.12 -9.66 -11.87
CA ASP A 208 -11.76 -10.97 -11.75
C ASP A 208 -13.30 -10.89 -11.76
N MET A 209 -13.83 -9.86 -12.42
CA MET A 209 -15.27 -9.59 -12.58
C MET A 209 -16.02 -9.37 -11.27
N ASN A 210 -15.30 -9.12 -10.18
CA ASN A 210 -15.87 -8.81 -8.89
C ASN A 210 -14.94 -7.86 -8.10
N ASN A 211 -15.33 -7.50 -6.87
CA ASN A 211 -14.52 -6.65 -5.99
C ASN A 211 -14.60 -7.16 -4.55
N ILE A 212 -14.41 -8.47 -4.40
CA ILE A 212 -14.41 -9.18 -3.13
C ILE A 212 -12.99 -9.12 -2.56
N GLN A 213 -12.89 -8.97 -1.25
CA GLN A 213 -11.58 -8.92 -0.62
C GLN A 213 -10.98 -10.34 -0.52
N ASN A 214 -9.68 -10.47 -0.81
CA ASN A 214 -8.88 -11.69 -0.64
C ASN A 214 -9.21 -12.88 -1.56
N ASP A 215 -9.93 -12.70 -2.66
CA ASP A 215 -10.24 -13.75 -3.62
C ASP A 215 -9.28 -13.80 -4.84
N GLY A 216 -8.32 -12.88 -4.91
CA GLY A 216 -7.33 -12.83 -5.97
C GLY A 216 -7.11 -11.41 -6.48
N CYS A 217 -8.19 -10.64 -6.58
CA CYS A 217 -8.15 -9.27 -7.04
C CYS A 217 -9.09 -8.37 -6.22
N TYR A 218 -8.53 -7.37 -5.54
CA TYR A 218 -9.34 -6.41 -4.78
C TYR A 218 -8.79 -5.00 -4.99
N LEU A 219 -9.68 -4.04 -5.24
CA LEU A 219 -9.28 -2.67 -5.63
C LEU A 219 -8.25 -2.67 -6.77
N CYS A 220 -8.37 -3.64 -7.67
CA CYS A 220 -7.57 -3.80 -8.87
C CYS A 220 -6.07 -3.97 -8.61
N LYS A 221 -5.79 -4.51 -7.42
CA LYS A 221 -4.49 -4.98 -7.00
C LYS A 221 -4.58 -6.45 -6.66
N PHE A 222 -3.55 -7.18 -7.04
CA PHE A 222 -3.42 -8.58 -6.68
C PHE A 222 -3.45 -8.72 -5.17
N GLN A 223 -4.34 -9.56 -4.67
CA GLN A 223 -4.49 -9.83 -3.24
C GLN A 223 -4.71 -11.32 -3.04
N CYS A 224 -4.16 -11.89 -1.97
CA CYS A 224 -4.41 -13.27 -1.62
C CYS A 224 -5.03 -13.37 -0.23
N HIS A 225 -5.69 -14.51 0.01
CA HIS A 225 -6.14 -14.92 1.34
C HIS A 225 -5.02 -14.81 2.38
N GLN A 226 -5.35 -14.37 3.60
CA GLN A 226 -4.37 -14.16 4.69
C GLN A 226 -3.56 -15.41 5.03
N GLN A 227 -4.13 -16.58 4.76
CA GLN A 227 -3.52 -17.89 5.03
C GLN A 227 -2.70 -18.41 3.85
N CYS A 228 -2.46 -17.57 2.84
CA CYS A 228 -1.55 -17.85 1.76
C CYS A 228 -0.12 -17.44 2.15
N LEU A 229 0.80 -18.41 2.14
CA LEU A 229 2.22 -18.19 2.44
C LEU A 229 3.00 -17.72 1.21
N ASP A 230 2.57 -18.11 0.01
CA ASP A 230 3.19 -17.72 -1.26
C ASP A 230 2.13 -17.21 -2.24
N CYS A 231 2.02 -15.89 -2.34
CA CYS A 231 1.06 -15.19 -3.18
C CYS A 231 1.77 -14.59 -4.40
N ILE A 232 1.43 -15.08 -5.59
CA ILE A 232 2.01 -14.61 -6.85
C ILE A 232 0.87 -14.21 -7.79
N PHE A 233 0.78 -12.91 -8.11
CA PHE A 233 -0.26 -12.37 -9.00
C PHE A 233 -1.69 -12.80 -8.62
N GLY A 234 -2.03 -12.73 -7.33
CA GLY A 234 -3.37 -13.10 -6.82
C GLY A 234 -3.60 -14.61 -6.71
N PHE A 235 -2.67 -15.44 -7.18
CA PHE A 235 -2.74 -16.88 -7.04
C PHE A 235 -1.96 -17.35 -5.82
N CYS A 236 -2.59 -18.20 -5.01
CA CYS A 236 -1.93 -18.84 -3.89
C CYS A 236 -1.28 -20.16 -4.30
N ASN A 237 0.05 -20.24 -4.18
CA ASN A 237 0.81 -21.46 -4.47
C ASN A 237 1.03 -22.34 -3.24
N GLN A 238 0.95 -21.75 -2.04
CA GLN A 238 1.18 -22.47 -0.80
C GLN A 238 0.32 -21.90 0.32
N CYS A 239 -0.49 -22.78 0.94
CA CYS A 239 -1.31 -22.44 2.09
C CYS A 239 -0.62 -22.70 3.42
N ALA A 240 -1.06 -22.01 4.46
CA ALA A 240 -0.64 -22.23 5.84
C ALA A 240 -1.08 -23.62 6.33
N PHE A 241 -0.45 -24.10 7.40
CA PHE A 241 -0.80 -25.38 8.01
C PHE A 241 -2.29 -25.42 8.40
N GLY A 242 -3.00 -26.51 8.05
CA GLY A 242 -4.44 -26.65 8.24
C GLY A 242 -5.31 -26.17 7.07
N TRP A 243 -4.71 -25.52 6.06
CA TRP A 243 -5.40 -25.03 4.88
C TRP A 243 -4.98 -25.80 3.63
N GLU A 244 -5.93 -26.01 2.71
CA GLU A 244 -5.67 -26.67 1.44
C GLU A 244 -5.99 -25.76 0.26
N GLN A 245 -5.29 -25.99 -0.85
CA GLN A 245 -5.44 -25.19 -2.06
C GLN A 245 -6.63 -25.70 -2.88
N TYR A 246 -7.60 -24.81 -3.11
CA TYR A 246 -8.75 -25.04 -3.98
C TYR A 246 -8.96 -23.83 -4.87
N ASN A 247 -9.02 -24.04 -6.20
CA ASN A 247 -9.13 -22.95 -7.20
C ASN A 247 -8.15 -21.79 -6.98
N ASN A 248 -6.88 -22.09 -6.71
CA ASN A 248 -5.81 -21.12 -6.44
C ASN A 248 -6.03 -20.21 -5.20
N GLN A 249 -6.96 -20.59 -4.32
CA GLN A 249 -7.18 -19.98 -3.02
C GLN A 249 -6.95 -21.01 -1.90
N CYS A 250 -6.79 -20.52 -0.67
CA CYS A 250 -6.72 -21.38 0.51
C CYS A 250 -8.09 -21.51 1.14
N GLN A 251 -8.57 -22.73 1.32
CA GLN A 251 -9.81 -23.04 2.01
C GLN A 251 -9.55 -24.02 3.16
N SER A 252 -10.32 -23.90 4.24
CA SER A 252 -10.36 -24.94 5.27
C SER A 252 -11.16 -26.14 4.76
N ILE A 253 -10.73 -27.35 5.12
CA ILE A 253 -11.38 -28.59 4.67
C ILE A 253 -11.89 -29.33 5.89
N CYS A 254 -13.22 -29.45 5.93
CA CYS A 254 -13.87 -30.20 6.98
C CYS A 254 -13.58 -31.70 6.90
N GLY A 255 -13.24 -32.28 8.05
CA GLY A 255 -13.03 -33.70 8.25
C GLY A 255 -11.62 -34.15 7.90
N ASN A 256 -10.65 -33.24 7.81
CA ASN A 256 -9.25 -33.57 7.58
C ASN A 256 -8.47 -33.80 8.89
N GLY A 257 -9.13 -33.59 10.03
CA GLY A 257 -8.59 -33.73 11.38
C GLY A 257 -7.78 -32.52 11.86
N LEU A 258 -7.82 -31.39 11.16
CA LEU A 258 -7.08 -30.18 11.49
C LEU A 258 -8.03 -29.03 11.77
N LEU A 259 -8.31 -28.78 13.05
CA LEU A 259 -9.19 -27.67 13.46
C LEU A 259 -8.57 -26.31 13.10
N VAL A 260 -9.18 -25.60 12.15
CA VAL A 260 -8.84 -24.21 11.85
C VAL A 260 -9.75 -23.26 12.64
N GLU A 261 -9.22 -22.74 13.75
CA GLU A 261 -9.95 -21.81 14.62
C GLU A 261 -10.48 -20.59 13.83
N GLN A 262 -11.70 -20.16 14.14
CA GLN A 262 -12.50 -19.10 13.47
C GLN A 262 -13.22 -19.53 12.17
N PHE A 263 -12.81 -20.61 11.51
CA PHE A 263 -13.46 -21.11 10.29
C PHE A 263 -14.24 -22.41 10.54
N GLU A 264 -13.75 -23.24 11.46
CA GLU A 264 -14.37 -24.50 11.87
C GLU A 264 -14.68 -24.46 13.37
N GLN A 265 -15.85 -24.99 13.76
CA GLN A 265 -16.20 -25.13 15.18
C GLN A 265 -15.72 -26.46 15.77
N CYS A 266 -15.52 -27.44 14.89
CA CYS A 266 -15.03 -28.77 15.17
C CYS A 266 -14.39 -29.34 13.89
N ASP A 267 -13.51 -30.33 14.03
CA ASP A 267 -13.07 -31.23 12.96
C ASP A 267 -12.68 -32.56 13.61
N ASP A 268 -13.54 -33.56 13.52
CA ASP A 268 -13.32 -34.86 14.14
C ASP A 268 -12.62 -35.88 13.21
N GLY A 269 -12.04 -35.40 12.10
CA GLY A 269 -11.34 -36.22 11.12
C GLY A 269 -12.23 -36.98 10.16
N ASN A 270 -13.53 -36.64 10.08
CA ASN A 270 -14.43 -37.23 9.09
C ASN A 270 -15.57 -36.27 8.69
N ASN A 271 -16.46 -36.71 7.79
CA ASN A 271 -17.58 -35.93 7.25
C ASN A 271 -18.94 -36.62 7.48
N GLN A 272 -19.06 -37.43 8.53
CA GLN A 272 -20.29 -38.10 8.91
C GLN A 272 -21.09 -37.19 9.84
N ASP A 273 -22.38 -37.06 9.60
CA ASP A 273 -23.26 -36.41 10.55
C ASP A 273 -23.63 -37.41 11.69
N ASP A 274 -24.12 -36.88 12.81
CA ASP A 274 -24.56 -37.56 14.06
C ASP A 274 -23.47 -38.13 14.98
N ASP A 275 -22.19 -37.75 14.81
CA ASP A 275 -21.06 -38.08 15.71
C ASP A 275 -20.56 -36.89 16.54
N GLY A 276 -21.19 -35.73 16.38
CA GLY A 276 -20.94 -34.50 17.12
C GLY A 276 -20.29 -33.38 16.32
N CYS A 277 -19.67 -33.70 15.17
CA CYS A 277 -19.18 -32.71 14.22
C CYS A 277 -19.76 -32.97 12.84
N ASN A 278 -20.68 -32.11 12.37
CA ASN A 278 -21.31 -32.37 11.09
C ASN A 278 -20.37 -32.13 9.89
N SER A 279 -20.80 -32.56 8.71
CA SER A 279 -20.11 -32.36 7.41
C SER A 279 -19.85 -30.90 6.99
N LYS A 280 -20.27 -29.92 7.80
CA LYS A 280 -19.99 -28.48 7.63
C LYS A 280 -19.11 -27.93 8.76
N CYS A 281 -18.51 -28.80 9.56
CA CYS A 281 -17.65 -28.49 10.70
C CYS A 281 -18.33 -27.59 11.73
N GLN A 282 -19.63 -27.84 11.94
CA GLN A 282 -20.42 -27.21 13.00
C GLN A 282 -20.71 -28.23 14.08
N ILE A 283 -20.60 -27.78 15.33
CA ILE A 283 -20.92 -28.61 16.49
C ILE A 283 -22.41 -28.95 16.44
N GLU A 284 -22.72 -30.23 16.51
CA GLU A 284 -24.09 -30.70 16.44
C GLU A 284 -24.89 -30.38 17.70
N LYS A 285 -26.22 -30.37 17.56
CA LYS A 285 -27.10 -30.02 18.67
C LYS A 285 -27.00 -31.04 19.81
N ASN A 286 -26.78 -30.54 21.02
CA ASN A 286 -26.53 -31.34 22.23
C ASN A 286 -25.21 -32.11 22.16
N TRP A 287 -24.18 -31.54 21.55
CA TRP A 287 -22.81 -32.03 21.62
C TRP A 287 -21.90 -30.92 22.17
N ILE A 288 -20.83 -31.34 22.84
CA ILE A 288 -19.73 -30.51 23.30
C ILE A 288 -18.46 -31.12 22.72
N CYS A 289 -17.73 -30.35 21.94
CA CYS A 289 -16.47 -30.75 21.32
C CYS A 289 -15.30 -30.03 21.98
N PHE A 290 -14.16 -30.71 22.11
CA PHE A 290 -12.92 -30.17 22.65
C PHE A 290 -11.72 -30.67 21.84
N GLN A 291 -10.66 -29.89 21.77
CA GLN A 291 -9.47 -30.24 20.99
C GLN A 291 -8.65 -31.33 21.70
N SER A 292 -8.35 -32.41 21.00
CA SER A 292 -7.49 -33.48 21.52
C SER A 292 -6.02 -33.07 21.43
N GLN A 293 -5.20 -33.51 22.39
CA GLN A 293 -3.76 -33.21 22.42
C GLN A 293 -2.95 -33.98 21.36
N ILE A 294 -3.61 -34.80 20.54
CA ILE A 294 -3.01 -35.62 19.49
C ILE A 294 -3.63 -35.16 18.16
N ASN A 295 -2.84 -34.48 17.34
CA ASN A 295 -3.17 -34.08 15.97
C ASN A 295 -4.34 -33.10 15.75
N GLN A 296 -4.73 -32.31 16.76
CA GLN A 296 -5.74 -31.24 16.63
C GLN A 296 -7.17 -31.68 16.21
N ILE A 297 -7.43 -32.98 16.09
CA ILE A 297 -8.79 -33.55 15.97
C ILE A 297 -9.63 -33.10 17.16
N THR A 298 -10.88 -32.74 16.91
CA THR A 298 -11.87 -32.50 17.95
C THR A 298 -12.56 -33.77 18.38
N GLU A 299 -12.60 -34.00 19.69
CA GLU A 299 -13.38 -35.07 20.28
C GLU A 299 -14.73 -34.50 20.74
N CYS A 300 -15.82 -35.06 20.22
CA CYS A 300 -17.17 -34.63 20.55
C CYS A 300 -17.88 -35.61 21.51
N LYS A 301 -18.60 -35.07 22.50
CA LYS A 301 -19.41 -35.82 23.45
C LYS A 301 -20.82 -35.24 23.54
N LYS A 302 -21.81 -36.11 23.63
CA LYS A 302 -23.23 -35.72 23.72
C LYS A 302 -23.53 -35.01 25.05
N ASP A 303 -23.91 -33.74 25.00
CA ASP A 303 -24.44 -32.92 26.10
C ASP A 303 -25.89 -33.28 26.42
N LEU A 304 -26.08 -34.32 27.22
CA LEU A 304 -27.40 -34.68 27.72
C LEU A 304 -27.75 -33.80 28.92
N LYS A 305 -28.61 -32.80 28.72
CA LYS A 305 -29.18 -32.02 29.83
C LYS A 305 -30.11 -32.89 30.69
N PRO A 306 -29.95 -32.89 32.03
CA PRO A 306 -30.80 -33.71 32.89
C PRO A 306 -32.24 -33.19 32.93
N LYS A 307 -33.19 -34.11 32.85
CA LYS A 307 -34.62 -33.88 33.01
C LYS A 307 -35.09 -34.42 34.36
N ILE A 308 -35.95 -33.66 35.04
CA ILE A 308 -36.60 -34.07 36.29
C ILE A 308 -37.84 -34.90 35.97
N ILE A 309 -38.00 -36.01 36.67
CA ILE A 309 -39.13 -36.93 36.63
C ILE A 309 -39.79 -36.91 38.02
N LEU A 310 -41.08 -36.59 38.07
CA LEU A 310 -41.89 -36.62 39.28
C LEU A 310 -42.86 -37.81 39.22
N GLN A 311 -42.90 -38.65 40.26
CA GLN A 311 -43.80 -39.79 40.35
C GLN A 311 -44.57 -39.75 41.68
N ASN A 312 -45.90 -39.81 41.64
CA ASN A 312 -46.72 -39.95 42.85
C ASN A 312 -46.74 -41.43 43.26
N ILE A 313 -46.33 -41.72 44.49
CA ILE A 313 -46.26 -43.09 45.03
C ILE A 313 -47.14 -43.29 46.27
N SER A 314 -48.03 -42.33 46.58
CA SER A 314 -48.97 -42.47 47.68
C SER A 314 -49.95 -43.63 47.50
N GLN A 315 -50.22 -44.36 48.59
CA GLN A 315 -51.34 -45.30 48.66
C GLN A 315 -52.51 -44.60 49.36
N LYS A 316 -53.70 -44.69 48.76
CA LYS A 316 -54.96 -43.97 49.10
C LYS A 316 -55.46 -44.07 50.56
N LYS A 317 -54.75 -44.71 51.47
CA LYS A 317 -55.27 -45.07 52.80
C LYS A 317 -54.98 -44.08 53.91
N ASP A 318 -53.91 -43.29 53.80
CA ASP A 318 -53.60 -42.25 54.77
C ASP A 318 -53.58 -40.89 54.07
N SER A 319 -53.97 -39.84 54.79
CA SER A 319 -54.06 -38.44 54.31
C SER A 319 -52.73 -37.83 53.85
N THR A 320 -51.67 -38.64 53.75
CA THR A 320 -50.32 -38.31 53.33
C THR A 320 -50.09 -38.66 51.87
N GLN A 321 -49.85 -37.65 51.04
CA GLN A 321 -49.38 -37.84 49.68
C GLN A 321 -47.85 -37.87 49.65
N ILE A 322 -47.29 -38.75 48.82
CA ILE A 322 -45.85 -38.95 48.66
C ILE A 322 -45.50 -38.74 47.19
N ILE A 323 -44.59 -37.82 46.93
CA ILE A 323 -44.04 -37.54 45.59
C ILE A 323 -42.56 -37.92 45.58
N GLN A 324 -42.17 -38.79 44.66
CA GLN A 324 -40.78 -39.15 44.37
C GLN A 324 -40.24 -38.25 43.25
N LEU A 325 -39.07 -37.66 43.48
CA LEU A 325 -38.30 -36.89 42.50
C LEU A 325 -37.10 -37.73 42.03
N GLN A 326 -36.93 -37.86 40.72
CA GLN A 326 -35.83 -38.59 40.09
C GLN A 326 -35.29 -37.80 38.87
N PHE A 327 -34.05 -38.02 38.48
CA PHE A 327 -33.49 -37.52 37.21
C PHE A 327 -33.46 -38.63 36.16
N ASN A 328 -33.61 -38.27 34.88
CA ASN A 328 -33.57 -39.21 33.77
C ASN A 328 -32.17 -39.79 33.48
N GLN A 329 -31.14 -39.32 34.17
CA GLN A 329 -29.74 -39.76 34.05
C GLN A 329 -29.03 -39.62 35.39
N GLN A 330 -27.89 -40.31 35.54
CA GLN A 330 -27.06 -40.21 36.75
C GLN A 330 -26.36 -38.85 36.83
N LEU A 331 -26.26 -38.29 38.05
CA LEU A 331 -25.67 -36.98 38.32
C LEU A 331 -24.60 -37.09 39.42
N GLN A 332 -23.61 -36.21 39.40
CA GLN A 332 -22.57 -36.11 40.44
C GLN A 332 -22.55 -34.69 41.03
N LEU A 333 -22.50 -34.56 42.36
CA LEU A 333 -22.39 -33.28 43.06
C LEU A 333 -20.93 -32.85 43.18
N LYS A 334 -20.63 -31.56 42.94
CA LYS A 334 -19.30 -30.99 43.20
C LYS A 334 -19.21 -30.58 44.69
N ASN A 335 -18.11 -30.99 45.34
CA ASN A 335 -17.72 -30.82 46.76
C ASN A 335 -18.63 -30.00 47.71
N ASN A 336 -18.97 -30.62 48.85
CA ASN A 336 -19.57 -30.03 50.07
C ASN A 336 -20.90 -29.29 49.92
N THR A 337 -21.56 -29.31 48.76
CA THR A 337 -22.91 -28.76 48.61
C THR A 337 -23.95 -29.80 48.98
N ARG A 338 -24.95 -29.41 49.79
CA ARG A 338 -26.05 -30.30 50.14
C ARG A 338 -27.18 -30.12 49.13
N PHE A 339 -27.86 -31.22 48.77
CA PHE A 339 -28.93 -31.21 47.78
C PHE A 339 -30.12 -30.32 48.21
N GLU A 340 -30.33 -30.17 49.53
CA GLU A 340 -31.33 -29.30 50.16
C GLU A 340 -31.17 -27.82 49.79
N ASP A 341 -29.94 -27.37 49.51
CA ASP A 341 -29.67 -25.96 49.23
C ASP A 341 -30.23 -25.53 47.86
N PHE A 342 -30.65 -26.47 47.01
CA PHE A 342 -31.04 -26.22 45.61
C PHE A 342 -32.50 -26.55 45.26
N ILE A 343 -33.24 -27.17 46.18
CA ILE A 343 -34.67 -27.45 45.98
C ILE A 343 -35.50 -26.45 46.78
N LYS A 344 -36.26 -25.60 46.10
CA LYS A 344 -37.34 -24.80 46.70
C LYS A 344 -38.69 -25.39 46.31
N ILE A 345 -39.52 -25.68 47.30
CA ILE A 345 -40.88 -26.16 47.07
C ILE A 345 -41.81 -25.02 47.41
N ASN A 346 -42.54 -24.52 46.41
CA ASN A 346 -43.61 -23.56 46.60
C ASN A 346 -44.95 -24.28 46.42
N VAL A 347 -45.84 -24.09 47.39
CA VAL A 347 -47.18 -24.63 47.37
C VAL A 347 -48.14 -23.46 47.29
N THR A 348 -48.99 -23.43 46.27
CA THR A 348 -49.98 -22.36 46.08
C THR A 348 -51.39 -22.89 46.37
N GLY A 349 -52.06 -22.26 47.35
CA GLY A 349 -53.42 -22.60 47.79
C GLY A 349 -53.79 -21.96 49.13
N ASN A 350 -55.07 -21.66 49.36
CA ASN A 350 -55.60 -21.02 50.60
C ASN A 350 -55.82 -22.03 51.75
N VAL A 351 -54.86 -22.92 52.02
CA VAL A 351 -54.95 -23.90 53.12
C VAL A 351 -53.63 -23.92 53.87
N GLU A 352 -53.66 -23.87 55.21
CA GLU A 352 -52.47 -24.10 56.03
C GLU A 352 -52.06 -25.58 55.94
N PHE A 353 -50.81 -25.85 55.52
CA PHE A 353 -50.22 -27.18 55.47
C PHE A 353 -48.91 -27.21 56.25
N HIS A 354 -48.64 -28.32 56.94
CA HIS A 354 -47.31 -28.63 57.44
C HIS A 354 -46.58 -29.53 56.44
N LEU A 355 -45.44 -29.05 55.98
CA LEU A 355 -44.61 -29.71 54.97
C LEU A 355 -43.34 -30.22 55.66
N ILE A 356 -43.18 -31.53 55.73
CA ILE A 356 -41.98 -32.16 56.31
C ILE A 356 -41.25 -32.87 55.16
N ILE A 357 -39.99 -32.49 54.95
CA ILE A 357 -39.11 -33.07 53.92
C ILE A 357 -38.12 -33.97 54.65
N GLU A 358 -38.31 -35.28 54.57
CA GLU A 358 -37.39 -36.23 55.18
C GLU A 358 -36.50 -36.89 54.11
N PRO A 359 -35.16 -36.86 54.27
CA PRO A 359 -34.25 -37.64 53.42
C PRO A 359 -34.44 -39.13 53.68
N ILE A 360 -34.75 -39.94 52.66
CA ILE A 360 -34.83 -41.40 52.82
C ILE A 360 -33.42 -42.01 52.94
N PHE A 361 -32.39 -41.33 52.42
CA PHE A 361 -30.99 -41.69 52.60
C PHE A 361 -30.09 -40.46 52.70
N ALA A 362 -29.04 -40.54 53.53
CA ALA A 362 -27.93 -39.60 53.47
C ALA A 362 -27.27 -39.73 52.09
N ALA A 363 -27.23 -38.63 51.33
CA ALA A 363 -26.55 -38.59 50.04
C ALA A 363 -25.04 -38.80 50.27
N GLN A 364 -24.55 -40.03 50.09
CA GLN A 364 -23.12 -40.25 49.90
C GLN A 364 -22.71 -39.74 48.53
N LEU A 365 -21.41 -39.44 48.36
CA LEU A 365 -20.76 -38.67 47.27
C LEU A 365 -21.12 -39.03 45.80
N TYR A 366 -21.97 -40.02 45.56
CA TYR A 366 -22.54 -40.36 44.26
C TYR A 366 -24.06 -40.40 44.39
N LEU A 367 -24.79 -39.58 43.63
CA LEU A 367 -26.26 -39.51 43.66
C LEU A 367 -26.89 -40.71 42.93
N THR A 368 -26.57 -41.93 43.35
CA THR A 368 -27.33 -43.11 42.95
C THR A 368 -28.46 -43.29 43.95
N ASN A 369 -29.69 -42.99 43.53
CA ASN A 369 -30.95 -43.27 44.23
C ASN A 369 -31.29 -42.37 45.43
N ILE A 370 -31.33 -41.04 45.27
CA ILE A 370 -32.14 -40.23 46.19
C ILE A 370 -33.61 -40.53 45.90
N LYS A 371 -34.23 -41.32 46.78
CA LYS A 371 -35.68 -41.29 47.00
C LYS A 371 -35.89 -40.27 48.13
N LYS A 372 -36.78 -39.29 47.96
CA LYS A 372 -37.21 -38.41 49.05
C LYS A 372 -38.72 -38.48 49.17
N LEU A 373 -39.21 -38.62 50.39
CA LEU A 373 -40.63 -38.63 50.72
C LEU A 373 -41.00 -37.18 51.08
N ILE A 374 -41.91 -36.57 50.33
CA ILE A 374 -42.53 -35.32 50.76
C ILE A 374 -43.80 -35.72 51.51
N LEU A 375 -43.88 -35.46 52.82
CA LEU A 375 -45.07 -35.71 53.64
C LEU A 375 -45.89 -34.42 53.73
N LEU A 376 -47.13 -34.46 53.24
CA LEU A 376 -48.11 -33.39 53.39
C LEU A 376 -49.15 -33.84 54.41
N MET A 377 -49.24 -33.15 55.54
CA MET A 377 -50.29 -33.38 56.55
C MET A 377 -51.28 -32.22 56.53
N SER A 378 -52.56 -32.50 56.26
CA SER A 378 -53.66 -31.56 56.43
C SER A 378 -54.62 -32.04 57.53
N PRO A 379 -55.26 -31.14 58.29
CA PRO A 379 -56.26 -31.51 59.29
C PRO A 379 -57.65 -31.80 58.68
N PHE A 380 -57.82 -31.76 57.35
CA PHE A 380 -59.10 -32.00 56.69
C PHE A 380 -58.97 -33.05 55.57
N ASN A 381 -59.77 -34.10 55.69
CA ASN A 381 -60.00 -35.11 54.64
C ASN A 381 -60.63 -34.45 53.41
N LEU A 382 -59.81 -33.88 52.52
CA LEU A 382 -60.18 -33.57 51.14
C LEU A 382 -58.88 -33.37 50.33
N LEU A 383 -58.69 -34.25 49.36
CA LEU A 383 -58.64 -33.95 47.92
C LEU A 383 -57.52 -34.74 47.22
N ASN A 384 -57.94 -35.59 46.29
CA ASN A 384 -57.09 -36.24 45.30
C ASN A 384 -56.30 -35.16 44.53
N LEU A 385 -54.97 -35.14 44.63
CA LEU A 385 -54.15 -34.39 43.67
C LEU A 385 -54.14 -35.15 42.35
N PHE A 386 -54.94 -34.68 41.39
CA PHE A 386 -54.67 -34.94 39.99
C PHE A 386 -53.58 -33.97 39.54
N LEU A 387 -52.40 -34.49 39.23
CA LEU A 387 -51.38 -33.78 38.46
C LEU A 387 -51.88 -33.62 37.03
N LEU A 388 -52.69 -32.58 36.79
CA LEU A 388 -53.14 -32.18 35.47
C LEU A 388 -52.32 -30.97 35.02
N MET A 389 -51.50 -31.16 33.98
CA MET A 389 -50.95 -30.03 33.24
C MET A 389 -52.05 -29.35 32.44
N ASN A 390 -52.22 -28.04 32.69
CA ASN A 390 -52.96 -27.03 31.94
C ASN A 390 -54.31 -27.41 31.28
N LYS A 391 -55.39 -26.81 31.79
CA LYS A 391 -56.20 -25.89 30.96
C LYS A 391 -57.08 -24.95 31.80
N THR A 392 -56.94 -23.67 31.45
CA THR A 392 -57.83 -22.50 31.61
C THR A 392 -59.21 -22.65 32.27
N LYS A 393 -59.46 -21.75 33.25
CA LYS A 393 -60.74 -21.20 33.74
C LYS A 393 -61.85 -22.22 34.12
N ASN A 394 -61.97 -22.51 35.42
CA ASN A 394 -63.11 -22.12 36.28
C ASN A 394 -63.09 -22.91 37.60
N SER A 395 -63.21 -22.15 38.70
CA SER A 395 -63.63 -22.51 40.06
C SER A 395 -63.67 -23.99 40.48
N PHE A 396 -62.56 -24.48 41.04
CA PHE A 396 -62.50 -25.41 42.19
C PHE A 396 -61.14 -25.18 42.88
N ASN A 397 -61.08 -25.25 44.22
CA ASN A 397 -59.83 -25.09 44.98
C ASN A 397 -58.81 -26.19 44.60
N GLN A 398 -57.97 -25.91 43.60
CA GLN A 398 -56.86 -26.77 43.18
C GLN A 398 -55.61 -26.41 43.98
N LEU A 399 -55.01 -27.41 44.61
CA LEU A 399 -53.67 -27.32 45.19
C LEU A 399 -52.66 -27.53 44.05
N ILE A 400 -51.86 -26.51 43.75
CA ILE A 400 -50.80 -26.59 42.74
C ILE A 400 -49.47 -26.65 43.46
N LEU A 401 -48.77 -27.78 43.31
CA LEU A 401 -47.41 -27.96 43.80
C LEU A 401 -46.44 -27.52 42.70
N GLN A 402 -45.76 -26.39 42.91
CA GLN A 402 -44.70 -25.91 42.04
C GLN A 402 -43.36 -26.21 42.71
N VAL A 403 -42.69 -27.24 42.23
CA VAL A 403 -41.31 -27.56 42.64
C VAL A 403 -40.37 -26.71 41.79
N GLN A 404 -39.67 -25.77 42.43
CA GLN A 404 -38.71 -24.86 41.80
C GLN A 404 -37.31 -25.27 42.24
N VAL A 405 -36.54 -25.90 41.34
CA VAL A 405 -35.12 -26.15 41.60
C VAL A 405 -34.35 -24.90 41.21
N LEU A 406 -33.65 -24.27 42.16
CA LEU A 406 -32.77 -23.15 41.87
C LEU A 406 -31.45 -23.69 41.31
N PRO A 407 -30.97 -23.18 40.17
CA PRO A 407 -29.78 -23.71 39.54
C PRO A 407 -28.54 -23.17 40.25
N LEU A 408 -27.96 -23.99 41.12
CA LEU A 408 -26.56 -23.87 41.53
C LEU A 408 -25.91 -25.26 41.47
N LEU A 409 -26.26 -26.00 40.42
CA LEU A 409 -25.67 -27.28 40.09
C LEU A 409 -24.62 -27.05 39.01
N TYR A 410 -23.36 -26.96 39.43
CA TYR A 410 -22.22 -27.31 38.58
C TYR A 410 -22.22 -28.83 38.45
N LEU A 411 -22.99 -29.33 37.48
CA LEU A 411 -22.98 -30.73 37.12
C LEU A 411 -21.81 -30.97 36.19
N TYR A 412 -20.96 -31.91 36.55
CA TYR A 412 -19.88 -32.38 35.71
C TYR A 412 -20.30 -33.70 35.07
N ASN A 413 -20.10 -33.82 33.76
CA ASN A 413 -19.96 -35.11 33.10
C ASN A 413 -18.47 -35.46 33.15
N SER A 414 -18.09 -36.66 33.57
CA SER A 414 -16.74 -37.04 33.99
C SER A 414 -15.67 -36.95 32.89
N ASN A 415 -15.19 -35.73 32.58
CA ASN A 415 -13.97 -35.28 31.85
C ASN A 415 -14.34 -34.09 30.93
N GLN A 416 -14.48 -32.83 31.38
CA GLN A 416 -13.51 -31.74 31.54
C GLN A 416 -14.28 -30.46 31.94
N ASP A 417 -13.57 -29.42 32.43
CA ASP A 417 -14.07 -28.22 33.11
C ASP A 417 -15.14 -27.37 32.39
N GLN A 418 -15.96 -26.73 33.26
CA GLN A 418 -17.01 -25.71 33.03
C GLN A 418 -18.40 -26.15 32.58
N ILE A 419 -19.39 -25.99 33.48
CA ILE A 419 -20.81 -25.78 33.15
C ILE A 419 -21.36 -24.69 34.09
N ILE A 420 -21.56 -23.48 33.58
CA ILE A 420 -22.40 -22.45 34.19
C ILE A 420 -23.82 -22.66 33.66
N LEU A 421 -24.79 -22.95 34.55
CA LEU A 421 -26.21 -22.94 34.19
C LEU A 421 -26.94 -21.86 34.99
N LEU A 422 -27.19 -20.73 34.32
CA LEU A 422 -28.18 -19.72 34.70
C LEU A 422 -29.48 -20.08 33.96
N LEU A 423 -30.50 -20.49 34.69
CA LEU A 423 -31.85 -20.67 34.13
C LEU A 423 -32.88 -20.11 35.11
N LEU A 424 -33.21 -18.84 34.85
CA LEU A 424 -34.40 -18.16 35.29
C LEU A 424 -35.53 -18.51 34.32
N ILE A 425 -36.63 -19.08 34.82
CA ILE A 425 -37.91 -18.92 34.13
C ILE A 425 -38.95 -18.47 35.14
N LYS A 426 -39.43 -17.26 34.86
CA LYS A 426 -40.63 -16.61 35.37
C LYS A 426 -41.86 -17.41 34.98
N LEU A 427 -42.81 -17.48 35.91
CA LEU A 427 -44.20 -17.19 35.61
C LEU A 427 -44.60 -15.98 36.44
#